data_AF-N8ZHP5-F1
#
_entry.id   AF-N8ZHP5-F1
#
_cell.length_a   1.000
_cell.length_b   1.000
_cell.length_c   1.000
_cell.angle_alpha   90.00
_cell.angle_beta   90.00
_cell.angle_gamma   90.00
#
_symmetry.space_group_name_H-M   'P 1'
#
loop_
_entity.id
_entity.type
_entity.pdbx_description
1 polymer ?
#
loop_
_entity_poly.entity_id
_entity_poly.type
_entity_poly.pdbx_seq_one_letter_code
_entity_poly.pdbx_strand_id
1 'polypeptide(L)'
;MCRVLRITRASYYAWLHEPKSGRTIENKLFFQLVLSSYDASYGIYGYRRIMLDLKELGESCGPNCVLTITKNNGIAAVRGYKKHKSYGRGRPQIVRPNHLNREFVVNTPNTSWVTDITYIRTWQGWLYLAVVLDLYSRKVIGWSMKPTLAKDIFWMHFSWHCGDVGQMSLDHTFRSRLTIQQRRLAKILSEA
;
A
#
# COMPACT_ATOMS: atom_id res chain seq x y z
N MET A 1 47.39 -34.61 9.32
CA MET A 1 46.13 -33.96 8.90
C MET A 1 44.91 -34.39 9.70
N CYS A 2 44.34 -35.59 9.54
CA CYS A 2 43.07 -36.00 10.20
C CYS A 2 43.07 -35.90 11.75
N ARG A 3 44.19 -36.22 12.42
CA ARG A 3 44.35 -36.05 13.88
C ARG A 3 44.29 -34.59 14.34
N VAL A 4 44.79 -33.66 13.52
CA VAL A 4 44.84 -32.22 13.84
C VAL A 4 43.45 -31.59 13.68
N LEU A 5 42.72 -31.97 12.62
CA LEU A 5 41.38 -31.46 12.32
C LEU A 5 40.25 -32.20 13.07
N ARG A 6 40.58 -33.22 13.86
CA ARG A 6 39.61 -34.09 14.59
C ARG A 6 38.54 -34.73 13.70
N ILE A 7 38.92 -35.19 12.50
CA ILE A 7 38.02 -35.86 11.54
C ILE A 7 38.40 -37.35 11.46
N THR A 8 37.42 -38.22 11.22
CA THR A 8 37.69 -39.64 10.98
C THR A 8 38.41 -39.84 9.65
N ARG A 9 39.29 -40.85 9.57
CA ARG A 9 40.01 -41.17 8.33
C ARG A 9 39.04 -41.61 7.22
N ALA A 10 37.99 -42.36 7.57
CA ALA A 10 36.98 -42.82 6.62
C ALA A 10 36.26 -41.66 5.94
N SER A 11 35.83 -40.64 6.70
CA SER A 11 35.20 -39.45 6.12
C SER A 11 36.17 -38.66 5.22
N TYR A 12 37.46 -38.60 5.57
CA TYR A 12 38.47 -37.94 4.73
C TYR A 12 38.65 -38.63 3.38
N TYR A 13 38.80 -39.96 3.35
CA TYR A 13 38.92 -40.70 2.09
C TYR A 13 37.62 -40.70 1.29
N ALA A 14 36.45 -40.76 1.94
CA ALA A 14 35.16 -40.61 1.27
C ALA A 14 35.05 -39.24 0.56
N TRP A 15 35.43 -38.15 1.23
CA TRP A 15 35.50 -36.84 0.60
C TRP A 15 36.58 -36.73 -0.48
N LEU A 16 37.72 -37.41 -0.31
CA LEU A 16 38.80 -37.41 -1.30
C LEU A 16 38.37 -38.05 -2.62
N HIS A 17 37.59 -39.13 -2.56
CA HIS A 17 37.04 -39.80 -3.73
C HIS A 17 35.82 -39.07 -4.31
N GLU A 18 34.94 -38.54 -3.44
CA GLU A 18 33.72 -37.84 -3.85
C GLU A 18 33.52 -36.54 -3.04
N PRO A 19 34.17 -35.44 -3.46
CA PRO A 19 34.20 -34.21 -2.66
C PRO A 19 32.89 -33.42 -2.71
N LYS A 20 31.98 -33.75 -3.63
CA LYS A 20 30.69 -33.06 -3.81
C LYS A 20 29.62 -33.84 -3.06
N SER A 21 28.95 -33.18 -2.11
CA SER A 21 27.77 -33.77 -1.48
C SER A 21 26.63 -33.92 -2.49
N GLY A 22 25.76 -34.93 -2.31
CA GLY A 22 24.57 -35.11 -3.15
C GLY A 22 23.70 -33.84 -3.21
N ARG A 23 23.60 -33.11 -2.10
CA ARG A 23 22.91 -31.81 -2.02
C ARG A 23 23.53 -30.75 -2.94
N THR A 24 24.85 -30.73 -3.09
CA THR A 24 25.54 -29.81 -4.01
C THR A 24 25.24 -30.16 -5.47
N ILE A 25 25.05 -31.44 -5.78
CA ILE A 25 24.68 -31.91 -7.12
C ILE A 25 23.23 -31.53 -7.42
N GLU A 26 22.30 -31.82 -6.50
CA GLU A 26 20.88 -31.41 -6.62
C GLU A 26 20.72 -29.90 -6.78
N ASN A 27 21.42 -29.10 -5.96
CA ASN A 27 21.38 -27.64 -6.07
C ASN A 27 21.82 -27.13 -7.44
N LYS A 28 22.76 -27.82 -8.11
CA LYS A 28 23.17 -27.47 -9.48
C LYS A 28 22.09 -27.77 -10.51
N LEU A 29 21.33 -28.84 -10.33
CA LEU A 29 20.19 -29.16 -11.19
C LEU A 29 19.09 -28.11 -11.02
N PHE A 30 18.71 -27.81 -9.77
CA PHE A 30 17.70 -26.79 -9.48
C PHE A 30 18.12 -25.40 -9.93
N PHE A 31 19.42 -25.09 -9.98
CA PHE A 31 19.89 -23.79 -10.45
C PHE A 31 19.43 -23.46 -11.87
N GLN A 32 19.43 -24.43 -12.79
CA GLN A 32 18.98 -24.20 -14.16
C GLN A 32 17.48 -23.87 -14.22
N LEU A 33 16.67 -24.54 -13.40
CA LEU A 33 15.24 -24.28 -13.30
C LEU A 33 14.93 -22.94 -12.61
N VAL A 34 15.73 -22.57 -11.61
CA VAL A 34 15.65 -21.25 -10.96
C VAL A 34 15.95 -20.13 -11.96
N LEU A 35 16.97 -20.31 -12.80
CA LEU A 35 17.33 -19.36 -13.84
C LEU A 35 16.23 -19.23 -14.89
N SER A 36 15.69 -20.34 -15.38
CA SER A 36 14.63 -20.30 -16.41
C SER A 36 13.37 -19.58 -15.91
N SER A 37 12.93 -19.85 -14.67
CA SER A 37 11.82 -19.12 -14.04
C SER A 37 12.15 -17.63 -13.84
N TYR A 38 13.37 -17.31 -13.40
CA TYR A 38 13.80 -15.93 -13.21
C TYR A 38 13.80 -15.14 -14.53
N ASP A 39 14.36 -15.71 -15.59
CA ASP A 39 14.44 -15.09 -16.92
C ASP A 39 13.06 -14.96 -17.57
N ALA A 40 12.19 -15.98 -17.44
CA ALA A 40 10.80 -15.91 -17.88
C ALA A 40 10.01 -14.78 -17.20
N SER A 41 10.40 -14.42 -15.96
CA SER A 41 9.82 -13.29 -15.23
C SER A 41 10.47 -11.94 -15.51
N TYR A 42 11.44 -11.87 -16.44
CA TYR A 42 12.28 -10.68 -16.68
C TYR A 42 12.97 -10.16 -15.40
N GLY A 43 13.32 -11.07 -14.50
CA GLY A 43 13.94 -10.77 -13.22
C GLY A 43 13.01 -10.15 -12.15
N ILE A 44 11.70 -10.11 -12.39
CA ILE A 44 10.73 -9.58 -11.41
C ILE A 44 10.58 -10.54 -10.22
N TYR A 45 10.74 -11.84 -10.44
CA TYR A 45 10.47 -12.84 -9.41
C TYR A 45 11.64 -12.95 -8.44
N GLY A 46 11.29 -13.08 -7.15
CA GLY A 46 12.25 -13.45 -6.10
C GLY A 46 12.08 -14.92 -5.72
N TYR A 47 12.98 -15.41 -4.85
CA TYR A 47 13.03 -16.83 -4.45
C TYR A 47 11.68 -17.44 -4.03
N ARG A 48 10.76 -16.65 -3.43
CA ARG A 48 9.43 -17.13 -3.04
C ARG A 48 8.53 -17.43 -4.24
N ARG A 49 8.56 -16.59 -5.27
CA ARG A 49 7.75 -16.79 -6.49
C ARG A 49 8.36 -17.88 -7.36
N ILE A 50 9.69 -17.86 -7.51
CA ILE A 50 10.43 -18.93 -8.20
C ILE A 50 10.15 -20.30 -7.57
N MET A 51 10.07 -20.40 -6.25
CA MET A 51 9.70 -21.65 -5.58
C MET A 51 8.28 -22.13 -5.94
N LEU A 52 7.33 -21.21 -6.12
CA LEU A 52 5.98 -21.57 -6.56
C LEU A 52 5.99 -22.08 -8.00
N ASP A 53 6.72 -21.42 -8.90
CA ASP A 53 6.88 -21.88 -10.29
C ASP A 53 7.51 -23.29 -10.36
N LEU A 54 8.55 -23.54 -9.55
CA LEU A 54 9.17 -24.86 -9.44
C LEU A 54 8.19 -25.91 -8.91
N LYS A 55 7.35 -25.54 -7.95
CA LYS A 55 6.32 -26.43 -7.42
C LYS A 55 5.24 -26.74 -8.47
N GLU A 56 4.87 -25.78 -9.30
CA GLU A 56 3.95 -25.97 -10.43
C GLU A 56 4.55 -26.89 -11.51
N LEU A 57 5.88 -26.85 -11.70
CA LEU A 57 6.62 -27.79 -12.55
C LEU A 57 6.76 -29.21 -11.97
N GLY A 58 6.28 -29.44 -10.73
CA GLY A 58 6.34 -30.74 -10.06
C GLY A 58 7.62 -30.96 -9.25
N GLU A 59 8.47 -29.95 -9.10
CA GLU A 59 9.73 -30.06 -8.38
C GLU A 59 9.56 -29.86 -6.87
N SER A 60 9.99 -30.85 -6.09
CA SER A 60 9.92 -30.81 -4.62
C SER A 60 11.12 -30.05 -4.02
N CYS A 61 11.19 -28.74 -4.24
CA CYS A 61 12.24 -27.89 -3.67
C CYS A 61 11.73 -27.05 -2.48
N GLY A 62 12.50 -27.02 -1.40
CA GLY A 62 12.18 -26.20 -0.23
C GLY A 62 12.53 -24.71 -0.44
N PRO A 63 11.86 -23.77 0.23
CA PRO A 63 12.11 -22.33 0.07
C PRO A 63 13.55 -21.92 0.42
N ASN A 64 14.17 -22.60 1.40
CA ASN A 64 15.56 -22.35 1.78
C ASN A 64 16.54 -22.81 0.69
N CYS A 65 16.20 -23.85 -0.09
CA CYS A 65 17.03 -24.31 -1.20
C CYS A 65 17.13 -23.20 -2.28
N VAL A 66 15.97 -22.72 -2.74
CA VAL A 66 15.89 -21.64 -3.73
C VAL A 66 16.54 -20.34 -3.20
N LEU A 67 16.36 -20.04 -1.91
CA LEU A 67 17.01 -18.89 -1.27
C LEU A 67 18.55 -19.01 -1.29
N THR A 68 19.11 -20.17 -0.96
CA THR A 68 20.56 -20.39 -1.00
C THR A 68 21.09 -20.32 -2.43
N ILE A 69 20.38 -20.92 -3.40
CA ILE A 69 20.77 -20.88 -4.81
C ILE A 69 20.78 -19.45 -5.34
N THR A 70 19.70 -18.70 -5.13
CA THR A 70 19.59 -17.30 -5.59
C THR A 70 20.65 -16.41 -4.93
N LYS A 71 20.87 -16.54 -3.61
CA LYS A 71 21.93 -15.80 -2.90
C LYS A 71 23.34 -16.09 -3.42
N ASN A 72 23.69 -17.36 -3.59
CA ASN A 72 25.04 -17.74 -4.03
C ASN A 72 25.35 -17.28 -5.47
N ASN A 73 24.31 -17.08 -6.29
CA ASN A 73 24.43 -16.66 -7.68
C ASN A 73 24.08 -15.18 -7.90
N GLY A 74 23.87 -14.40 -6.84
CA GLY A 74 23.55 -12.97 -6.96
C GLY A 74 22.20 -12.65 -7.61
N ILE A 75 21.29 -13.63 -7.69
CA ILE A 75 19.96 -13.46 -8.28
C ILE A 75 19.06 -12.76 -7.26
N ALA A 76 18.51 -11.61 -7.64
CA ALA A 76 17.63 -10.82 -6.77
C ALA A 76 16.49 -10.20 -7.58
N ALA A 77 15.28 -10.25 -7.03
CA ALA A 77 14.11 -9.66 -7.66
C ALA A 77 14.33 -8.16 -7.96
N VAL A 78 14.21 -7.81 -9.23
CA VAL A 78 14.21 -6.44 -9.72
C VAL A 78 12.90 -5.78 -9.30
N ARG A 79 13.00 -4.77 -8.44
CA ARG A 79 11.85 -3.97 -7.99
C ARG A 79 11.74 -2.73 -8.88
N GLY A 80 10.70 -2.68 -9.71
CA GLY A 80 10.47 -1.58 -10.65
C GLY A 80 10.14 -0.23 -10.00
N TYR A 81 9.60 -0.23 -8.78
CA TYR A 81 9.29 1.02 -8.08
C TYR A 81 10.33 1.30 -7.00
N LYS A 82 11.00 2.46 -7.12
CA LYS A 82 11.78 3.02 -6.01
C LYS A 82 10.87 3.07 -4.79
N LYS A 83 11.33 2.53 -3.66
CA LYS A 83 10.68 2.72 -2.35
C LYS A 83 10.38 4.21 -2.22
N HIS A 84 9.11 4.58 -2.03
CA HIS A 84 8.74 5.99 -1.84
C HIS A 84 9.69 6.57 -0.79
N LYS A 85 10.33 7.71 -1.13
CA LYS A 85 11.14 8.43 -0.14
C LYS A 85 10.22 8.64 1.06
N SER A 86 10.59 8.05 2.19
CA SER A 86 9.97 8.42 3.44
C SER A 86 10.34 9.88 3.62
N TYR A 87 9.41 10.79 3.33
CA TYR A 87 9.52 12.14 3.83
C TYR A 87 9.77 11.96 5.33
N GLY A 88 10.92 12.41 5.82
CA GLY A 88 11.30 12.27 7.23
C GLY A 88 10.14 12.71 8.13
N ARG A 89 10.13 12.27 9.39
CA ARG A 89 9.07 12.63 10.35
C ARG A 89 8.91 14.16 10.32
N GLY A 90 7.90 14.64 9.59
CA GLY A 90 7.54 16.04 9.57
C GLY A 90 7.10 16.42 10.98
N ARG A 91 6.95 17.73 11.23
CA ARG A 91 6.32 18.17 12.48
C ARG A 91 5.03 17.38 12.69
N PRO A 92 4.81 16.76 13.86
CA PRO A 92 3.56 16.07 14.13
C PRO A 92 2.44 17.08 13.88
N GLN A 93 1.52 16.71 13.00
CA GLN A 93 0.35 17.54 12.74
C GLN A 93 -0.39 17.66 14.08
N ILE A 94 -0.76 18.88 14.49
CA ILE A 94 -1.65 19.07 15.64
C ILE A 94 -2.96 18.38 15.27
N VAL A 95 -3.16 17.17 15.79
CA VAL A 95 -4.40 16.42 15.60
C VAL A 95 -5.41 17.05 16.53
N ARG A 96 -6.42 17.73 15.97
CA ARG A 96 -7.59 18.15 16.74
C ARG A 96 -8.33 16.90 17.25
N PRO A 97 -8.88 16.91 18.47
CA PRO A 97 -9.64 15.78 18.97
C PRO A 97 -10.78 15.44 18.00
N ASN A 98 -10.91 14.16 17.65
CA ASN A 98 -11.96 13.69 16.77
C ASN A 98 -13.27 13.58 17.56
N HIS A 99 -14.07 14.65 17.55
CA HIS A 99 -15.34 14.71 18.28
C HIS A 99 -16.38 13.70 17.78
N LEU A 100 -16.31 13.31 16.50
CA LEU A 100 -17.28 12.38 15.92
C LEU A 100 -16.97 10.92 16.26
N ASN A 101 -15.69 10.58 16.51
CA ASN A 101 -15.23 9.22 16.87
C ASN A 101 -15.84 8.05 16.05
N ARG A 102 -16.18 8.28 14.78
CA ARG A 102 -16.89 7.33 13.86
C ARG A 102 -18.35 7.02 14.24
N GLU A 103 -18.95 7.81 15.11
CA GLU A 103 -20.39 7.81 15.40
C GLU A 103 -21.11 8.63 14.33
N PHE A 104 -21.63 7.95 13.29
CA PHE A 104 -22.34 8.59 12.17
C PHE A 104 -23.87 8.58 12.34
N VAL A 105 -24.36 8.02 13.45
CA VAL A 105 -25.77 8.00 13.84
C VAL A 105 -26.00 9.16 14.79
N VAL A 106 -26.74 10.15 14.32
CA VAL A 106 -27.04 11.39 15.04
C VAL A 106 -28.55 11.44 15.25
N ASN A 107 -29.00 11.86 16.43
CA ASN A 107 -30.43 11.83 16.80
C ASN A 107 -31.17 13.15 16.50
N THR A 108 -30.45 14.21 16.14
CA THR A 108 -31.00 15.55 15.92
C THR A 108 -30.43 16.19 14.65
N PRO A 109 -31.25 16.92 13.88
CA PRO A 109 -30.78 17.64 12.70
C PRO A 109 -29.80 18.77 13.07
N ASN A 110 -28.92 19.14 12.13
CA ASN A 110 -28.03 20.31 12.22
C ASN A 110 -27.02 20.30 13.38
N THR A 111 -26.67 19.13 13.92
CA THR A 111 -25.68 19.00 15.00
C THR A 111 -24.33 18.48 14.52
N SER A 112 -24.29 17.75 13.41
CA SER A 112 -23.04 17.24 12.84
C SER A 112 -23.12 17.17 11.32
N TRP A 113 -22.13 17.77 10.68
CA TRP A 113 -22.03 17.86 9.21
C TRP A 113 -20.76 17.19 8.73
N VAL A 114 -20.83 16.55 7.57
CA VAL A 114 -19.68 15.96 6.89
C VAL A 114 -19.46 16.66 5.58
N THR A 115 -18.20 16.93 5.27
CA THR A 115 -17.79 17.53 4.00
C THR A 115 -16.90 16.59 3.21
N ASP A 116 -17.09 16.58 1.89
CA ASP A 116 -16.22 15.87 0.96
C ASP A 116 -15.85 16.78 -0.22
N ILE A 117 -14.66 16.54 -0.77
CA ILE A 117 -14.19 17.21 -1.98
C ILE A 117 -13.98 16.15 -3.06
N THR A 118 -14.80 16.22 -4.09
CA THR A 118 -14.73 15.36 -5.26
C THR A 118 -14.13 16.12 -6.44
N TYR A 119 -13.33 15.42 -7.24
CA TYR A 119 -12.66 15.96 -8.42
C TYR A 119 -13.37 15.42 -9.66
N ILE A 120 -13.96 16.31 -10.46
CA ILE A 120 -14.69 15.99 -11.67
C ILE A 120 -13.80 16.37 -12.87
N ARG A 121 -13.59 15.40 -13.77
CA ARG A 121 -12.86 15.64 -15.02
C ARG A 121 -13.82 16.19 -16.07
N THR A 122 -13.53 17.37 -16.59
CA THR A 122 -14.29 18.00 -17.68
C THR A 122 -13.40 18.19 -18.91
N TRP A 123 -13.98 18.52 -20.06
CA TRP A 123 -13.23 18.81 -21.29
C TRP A 123 -12.34 20.06 -21.18
N GLN A 124 -12.71 21.00 -20.31
CA GLN A 124 -11.99 22.25 -20.08
C GLN A 124 -10.95 22.15 -18.94
N GLY A 125 -10.91 21.03 -18.20
CA GLY A 125 -9.92 20.82 -17.14
C GLY A 125 -10.45 20.04 -15.94
N TRP A 126 -9.90 20.33 -14.76
CA TRP A 126 -10.35 19.76 -13.49
C TRP A 126 -11.32 20.70 -12.80
N LEU A 127 -12.46 20.17 -12.37
CA LEU A 127 -13.42 20.87 -11.53
C LEU A 127 -13.43 20.23 -10.15
N TYR A 128 -13.33 21.07 -9.12
CA TYR A 128 -13.34 20.64 -7.73
C TYR A 128 -14.73 20.96 -7.17
N LEU A 129 -15.44 19.94 -6.70
CA LEU A 129 -16.75 20.04 -6.08
C LEU A 129 -16.59 19.78 -4.58
N ALA A 130 -16.93 20.75 -3.75
CA ALA A 130 -17.08 20.58 -2.30
C ALA A 130 -18.56 20.46 -1.95
N VAL A 131 -18.93 19.45 -1.16
CA VAL A 131 -20.31 19.20 -0.71
C VAL A 131 -20.34 19.14 0.82
N VAL A 132 -21.40 19.70 1.42
CA VAL A 132 -21.70 19.63 2.85
C VAL A 132 -23.00 18.84 3.04
N LEU A 133 -22.92 17.76 3.81
CA LEU A 133 -24.02 16.86 4.11
C LEU A 133 -24.40 16.94 5.59
N ASP A 134 -25.71 16.93 5.87
CA ASP A 134 -26.23 16.69 7.21
C ASP A 134 -26.15 15.20 7.56
N LEU A 135 -25.57 14.83 8.70
CA LEU A 135 -25.49 13.42 9.10
C LEU A 135 -26.84 12.84 9.53
N TYR A 136 -27.73 13.67 10.09
CA TYR A 136 -29.06 13.24 10.50
C TYR A 136 -29.96 12.96 9.28
N SER A 137 -30.20 13.97 8.46
CA SER A 137 -31.15 13.85 7.34
C SER A 137 -30.55 13.29 6.05
N ARG A 138 -29.21 13.17 5.98
CA ARG A 138 -28.45 12.80 4.77
C ARG A 138 -28.71 13.72 3.56
N LYS A 139 -29.25 14.92 3.82
CA LYS A 139 -29.48 15.93 2.80
C LYS A 139 -28.24 16.77 2.57
N VAL A 140 -28.04 17.18 1.32
CA VAL A 140 -27.02 18.19 0.96
C VAL A 140 -27.52 19.55 1.43
N ILE A 141 -26.80 20.15 2.37
CA ILE A 141 -27.10 21.50 2.89
C ILE A 141 -26.44 22.57 2.03
N GLY A 142 -25.30 22.26 1.41
CA GLY A 142 -24.60 23.20 0.53
C GLY A 142 -23.54 22.53 -0.33
N TRP A 143 -23.21 23.18 -1.44
CA TRP A 143 -22.15 22.75 -2.35
C TRP A 143 -21.50 23.94 -3.05
N SER A 144 -20.27 23.75 -3.52
CA SER A 144 -19.48 24.78 -4.20
C SER A 144 -18.57 24.12 -5.23
N MET A 145 -18.43 24.74 -6.41
CA MET A 145 -17.56 24.26 -7.48
C MET A 145 -16.55 25.32 -7.88
N LYS A 146 -15.27 24.95 -7.97
CA LYS A 146 -14.20 25.83 -8.44
C LYS A 146 -13.21 25.11 -9.34
N PRO A 147 -12.53 25.81 -10.27
CA PRO A 147 -11.47 25.23 -11.10
C PRO A 147 -10.16 24.98 -10.33
N THR A 148 -10.03 25.46 -9.09
CA THR A 148 -8.83 25.33 -8.27
C THR A 148 -9.17 24.94 -6.83
N LEU A 149 -8.37 24.04 -6.25
CA LEU A 149 -8.45 23.65 -4.83
C LEU A 149 -7.83 24.74 -3.93
N ALA A 150 -8.48 25.89 -3.82
CA ALA A 150 -8.15 26.91 -2.84
C ALA A 150 -8.99 26.72 -1.56
N LYS A 151 -8.54 27.28 -0.42
CA LYS A 151 -9.35 27.32 0.81
C LYS A 151 -10.75 27.87 0.53
N ASP A 152 -10.84 28.77 -0.43
CA ASP A 152 -12.03 29.52 -0.77
C ASP A 152 -13.11 28.69 -1.45
N ILE A 153 -12.86 27.41 -1.75
CA ILE A 153 -13.95 26.50 -2.15
C ILE A 153 -14.97 26.35 -1.02
N PHE A 154 -14.54 26.49 0.24
CA PHE A 154 -15.40 26.51 1.43
C PHE A 154 -15.80 27.93 1.87
N TRP A 155 -15.07 28.98 1.47
CA TRP A 155 -15.36 30.39 1.84
C TRP A 155 -16.35 31.10 0.93
N MET A 156 -17.02 30.39 0.02
CA MET A 156 -18.12 31.00 -0.73
C MET A 156 -19.22 31.33 0.28
N HIS A 157 -19.47 32.64 0.43
CA HIS A 157 -20.57 33.25 1.18
C HIS A 157 -21.80 32.34 1.05
N PHE A 158 -22.15 31.63 2.13
CA PHE A 158 -23.39 30.88 2.21
C PHE A 158 -24.53 31.89 2.14
N SER A 159 -24.96 32.25 0.93
CA SER A 159 -26.20 32.99 0.73
C SER A 159 -27.33 32.00 0.97
N TRP A 160 -27.67 31.85 2.25
CA TRP A 160 -28.78 31.05 2.75
C TRP A 160 -30.04 31.35 1.92
N HIS A 161 -30.49 30.37 1.13
CA HIS A 161 -31.84 30.37 0.52
C HIS A 161 -32.79 29.44 1.28
N CYS A 162 -32.66 29.37 2.61
CA CYS A 162 -33.70 28.86 3.49
C CYS A 162 -33.46 29.38 4.91
N GLY A 163 -34.51 29.82 5.59
CA GLY A 163 -34.46 30.69 6.76
C GLY A 163 -33.62 30.23 7.96
N ASP A 164 -33.14 31.25 8.69
CA ASP A 164 -32.70 31.26 10.08
C ASP A 164 -31.86 30.08 10.58
N VAL A 165 -30.61 29.99 10.11
CA VAL A 165 -29.56 29.32 10.88
C VAL A 165 -28.36 30.24 10.92
N GLY A 166 -27.95 30.59 12.14
CA GLY A 166 -26.96 31.61 12.43
C GLY A 166 -25.61 31.42 11.73
N GLN A 167 -24.95 32.54 11.48
CA GLN A 167 -23.56 32.62 11.02
C GLN A 167 -22.67 31.65 11.79
N MET A 168 -21.97 30.76 11.09
CA MET A 168 -20.88 30.00 11.70
C MET A 168 -19.66 29.95 10.79
N SER A 169 -18.53 30.38 11.36
CA SER A 169 -17.19 30.34 10.80
C SER A 169 -16.74 28.88 10.63
N LEU A 170 -16.45 28.49 9.38
CA LEU A 170 -15.79 27.23 9.09
C LEU A 170 -14.34 27.30 9.57
N ASP A 171 -14.07 26.76 10.75
CA ASP A 171 -12.73 26.66 11.29
C ASP A 171 -11.81 25.85 10.36
N HIS A 172 -10.69 26.47 10.02
CA HIS A 172 -9.68 26.07 9.04
C HIS A 172 -9.12 24.65 9.27
N THR A 173 -9.83 23.61 8.84
CA THR A 173 -9.42 22.22 9.11
C THR A 173 -9.31 21.38 7.84
N PHE A 174 -8.60 21.88 6.82
CA PHE A 174 -8.28 21.08 5.63
C PHE A 174 -6.83 21.30 5.18
N ARG A 175 -5.91 20.68 5.91
CA ARG A 175 -4.62 20.26 5.35
C ARG A 175 -4.40 18.81 5.78
N SER A 176 -4.84 17.87 4.95
CA SER A 176 -4.24 16.55 4.95
C SER A 176 -4.08 16.06 3.51
N ARG A 177 -2.96 15.39 3.31
CA ARG A 177 -2.35 15.08 2.02
C ARG A 177 -3.29 14.38 1.05
N LEU A 178 -3.24 14.85 -0.20
CA LEU A 178 -3.54 14.10 -1.42
C LEU A 178 -2.87 12.72 -1.37
N THR A 179 -3.67 11.68 -1.19
CA THR A 179 -3.53 10.41 -1.92
C THR A 179 -4.75 9.55 -1.64
N ILE A 180 -5.54 9.33 -2.68
CA ILE A 180 -6.50 8.22 -2.83
C ILE A 180 -7.66 8.30 -1.83
N GLN A 181 -8.90 8.45 -2.32
CA GLN A 181 -10.10 7.75 -1.83
C GLN A 181 -11.36 8.38 -2.47
N GLN A 182 -11.56 8.16 -3.77
CA GLN A 182 -12.89 8.26 -4.39
C GLN A 182 -13.88 7.20 -3.85
N ARG A 183 -13.46 6.33 -2.93
CA ARG A 183 -14.27 5.24 -2.35
C ARG A 183 -14.82 5.54 -0.94
N ARG A 184 -14.52 6.70 -0.34
CA ARG A 184 -14.90 6.97 1.06
C ARG A 184 -16.34 7.43 1.23
N LEU A 185 -16.89 8.23 0.31
CA LEU A 185 -18.31 8.61 0.37
C LEU A 185 -19.25 7.44 0.15
N ALA A 186 -18.99 6.58 -0.85
CA ALA A 186 -19.82 5.40 -1.08
C ALA A 186 -19.82 4.46 0.13
N LYS A 187 -18.69 4.36 0.84
CA LYS A 187 -18.55 3.50 2.02
C LYS A 187 -19.22 4.10 3.28
N ILE A 188 -19.15 5.41 3.48
CA ILE A 188 -19.85 6.13 4.56
C ILE A 188 -21.38 6.19 4.32
N LEU A 189 -21.81 6.14 3.06
CA LEU A 189 -23.22 6.04 2.66
C LEU A 189 -23.74 4.59 2.60
N SER A 190 -22.86 3.58 2.55
CA SER A 190 -23.25 2.16 2.53
C SER A 190 -23.14 1.46 3.89
N GLU A 191 -22.33 1.97 4.82
CA GLU A 191 -22.11 1.40 6.16
C GLU A 191 -22.87 2.16 7.27
N ALA A 192 -23.77 3.07 6.91
CA ALA A 192 -24.68 3.79 7.81
C ALA A 192 -26.10 3.78 7.24
#